data_AF-A0AAV8ZUF5-F1
#
_entry.id   AF-A0AAV8ZUF5-F1
#
_cell.length_a   1.000
_cell.length_b   1.000
_cell.length_c   1.000
_cell.angle_alpha   90.00
_cell.angle_beta   90.00
_cell.angle_gamma   90.00
#
_symmetry.space_group_name_H-M   'P 1'
#
loop_
_entity.id
_entity.type
_entity.pdbx_description
1 polymer ?
#
loop_
_entity_poly.entity_id
_entity_poly.type
_entity_poly.pdbx_seq_one_letter_code
_entity_poly.pdbx_strand_id
1 'polypeptide(L)' 'MEGKEFCTTGYHFRTAIGVIDYTHIEIEKPGLHGDEYINQKDKPTLNVQATCDARGMFTSIDVS' A
#
# COMPACT_ATOMS: atom_id res chain seq x y z
N MET A 1 -3.58 -3.24 14.83
CA MET A 1 -4.57 -2.15 15.01
C MET A 1 -3.92 -0.88 15.60
N GLU A 2 -2.60 -0.66 15.48
CA GLU A 2 -1.94 0.53 16.07
C GLU A 2 -1.75 1.69 15.08
N GLY A 3 -1.83 1.46 13.75
CA GLY A 3 -1.60 2.51 12.76
C GLY A 3 -2.76 3.50 12.55
N LYS A 4 -3.96 3.22 13.09
CA LYS A 4 -5.18 3.99 12.81
C LYS A 4 -5.34 5.22 13.71
N GLU A 5 -4.72 5.24 14.88
CA GLU A 5 -4.95 6.29 15.89
C GLU A 5 -3.97 7.47 15.83
N PHE A 6 -2.84 7.31 15.13
CA PHE A 6 -1.77 8.31 15.15
C PHE A 6 -2.10 9.59 14.35
N CYS A 7 -2.88 9.50 13.28
CA CYS A 7 -3.11 10.64 12.37
C CYS A 7 -4.29 11.54 12.77
N THR A 8 -5.22 11.07 13.60
CA THR A 8 -6.50 11.76 13.86
C THR A 8 -6.55 12.59 15.15
N THR A 9 -5.62 12.37 16.09
CA THR A 9 -5.74 12.91 17.46
C THR A 9 -4.81 14.09 17.79
N GLY A 10 -3.78 14.36 16.99
CA GLY A 10 -2.78 15.42 17.30
C GLY A 10 -2.84 16.69 16.45
N TYR A 11 -3.42 16.63 15.24
CA TYR A 11 -3.42 17.73 14.29
C TYR A 11 -4.79 17.85 13.63
N HIS A 12 -5.32 19.08 13.48
CA HIS A 12 -6.63 19.38 12.89
C HIS A 12 -6.70 19.11 11.36
N PHE A 13 -6.27 17.94 10.90
CA PHE A 13 -6.47 17.48 9.53
C PHE A 13 -7.86 16.85 9.40
N ARG A 14 -8.90 17.67 9.22
CA ARG A 14 -10.30 17.20 9.04
C ARG A 14 -10.50 16.26 7.85
N THR A 15 -9.51 16.19 6.96
CA THR A 15 -9.53 15.44 5.69
C THR A 15 -8.18 14.75 5.42
N ALA A 16 -7.52 14.22 6.45
CA ALA A 16 -6.33 13.42 6.22
C ALA A 16 -6.70 12.17 5.41
N ILE A 17 -6.31 12.13 4.14
CA ILE A 17 -6.20 10.90 3.34
C ILE A 17 -4.88 10.29 3.80
N GLY A 18 -4.94 9.44 4.81
CA GLY A 18 -3.77 9.08 5.58
C GLY A 18 -3.77 7.62 6.00
N VAL A 19 -3.49 6.74 5.05
CA VAL A 19 -2.57 5.59 5.16
C VAL A 19 -2.19 5.24 3.73
N ILE A 20 -0.91 5.37 3.40
CA ILE A 20 -0.29 4.77 2.20
C ILE A 20 0.36 3.49 2.73
N ASP A 21 -0.38 2.38 2.67
CA ASP A 21 0.23 1.09 2.98
C ASP A 21 0.90 0.57 1.71
N TYR A 22 2.22 0.38 1.78
CA TYR A 22 3.01 -0.20 0.69
C TYR A 22 3.24 -1.66 1.00
N THR A 23 2.48 -2.53 0.35
CA THR A 23 2.56 -3.98 0.57
C THR A 23 3.02 -4.68 -0.70
N HIS A 24 4.02 -5.55 -0.55
CA HIS A 24 4.41 -6.49 -1.60
C HIS A 24 3.48 -7.70 -1.57
N ILE A 25 2.79 -7.96 -2.68
CA ILE A 25 1.99 -9.18 -2.87
C ILE A 25 2.80 -10.15 -3.72
N GLU A 26 3.08 -11.35 -3.20
CA GLU A 26 3.79 -12.39 -3.97
C GLU A 26 2.93 -12.85 -5.16
N ILE A 27 3.56 -12.96 -6.34
CA ILE A 27 2.93 -13.39 -7.58
C ILE A 27 3.71 -14.53 -8.22
N GLU A 28 3.09 -15.24 -9.16
CA GLU A 28 3.84 -16.09 -10.08
C GLU A 28 4.72 -15.22 -10.98
N LYS A 29 6.00 -15.57 -11.11
CA LYS A 29 6.95 -14.81 -11.93
C LYS A 29 6.46 -14.79 -13.39
N PRO A 30 6.19 -13.61 -13.97
CA PRO A 30 5.78 -13.52 -15.37
C PRO A 30 6.83 -14.09 -16.32
N GLY A 31 6.40 -14.75 -17.40
CA GLY A 31 7.32 -15.33 -18.38
C GLY A 31 8.08 -14.26 -19.20
N LEU A 32 7.48 -13.09 -19.39
CA LEU A 32 8.06 -11.95 -20.07
C LEU A 32 8.28 -10.83 -19.04
N HIS A 33 9.46 -10.21 -19.02
CA HIS A 33 9.83 -9.15 -18.06
C HIS A 33 9.74 -9.58 -16.58
N GLY A 34 9.76 -10.87 -16.27
CA GLY A 34 9.56 -11.37 -14.90
C GLY A 34 10.59 -10.88 -13.88
N ASP A 35 11.78 -10.47 -14.32
CA ASP A 35 12.82 -9.91 -13.47
C ASP A 35 12.48 -8.50 -12.96
N GLU A 36 11.57 -7.77 -13.63
CA GLU A 36 11.10 -6.44 -13.21
C GLU A 36 10.24 -6.50 -11.94
N TYR A 37 9.70 -7.68 -11.64
CA TYR A 37 8.83 -7.92 -10.49
C TYR A 37 9.58 -8.49 -9.29
N ILE A 38 10.92 -8.54 -9.30
CA ILE A 38 11.70 -9.11 -8.20
C ILE A 38 11.94 -8.05 -7.13
N ASN A 39 11.50 -8.33 -5.90
CA ASN A 39 11.77 -7.48 -4.75
C ASN A 39 13.20 -7.65 -4.20
N GLN A 40 13.55 -6.87 -3.18
CA GLN A 40 14.87 -6.93 -2.53
C GLN A 40 15.18 -8.27 -1.83
N LYS A 41 14.22 -9.19 -1.77
CA LYS A 41 14.35 -10.52 -1.16
C LYS A 41 14.35 -11.64 -2.21
N ASP A 42 14.62 -11.31 -3.47
CA ASP A 42 14.60 -12.23 -4.62
C ASP A 42 13.25 -12.95 -4.81
N LYS A 43 12.15 -12.32 -4.40
CA LYS A 43 10.80 -12.86 -4.62
C LYS A 43 10.05 -12.07 -5.69
N PRO A 44 9.32 -12.75 -6.60
CA PRO A 44 8.41 -12.09 -7.52
C PRO A 44 7.21 -11.51 -6.76
N THR A 45 7.06 -10.19 -6.78
CA THR A 45 5.98 -9.47 -6.11
C THR A 45 5.46 -8.30 -6.94
N LEU A 46 4.24 -7.87 -6.65
CA LEU A 46 3.70 -6.58 -7.08
C LEU A 46 3.67 -5.62 -5.90
N ASN A 47 3.98 -4.35 -6.17
CA ASN A 47 3.86 -3.31 -5.17
C ASN A 47 2.46 -2.76 -5.22
N VAL A 48 1.70 -2.94 -4.15
CA VAL A 48 0.34 -2.43 -4.05
C VAL A 48 0.32 -1.27 -3.08
N GLN A 49 -0.24 -0.16 -3.54
CA GLN A 49 -0.48 1.03 -2.75
C GLN A 49 -1.98 1.27 -2.67
N ALA A 50 -2.52 1.34 -1.46
CA ALA A 50 -3.91 1.71 -1.24
C ALA A 50 -3.99 3.03 -0.48
N THR A 51 -4.95 3.89 -0.88
CA THR A 51 -5.36 5.05 -0.10
C THR A 51 -6.71 4.77 0.57
N CYS A 52 -6.93 5.32 1.76
CA CYS A 52 -8.20 5.19 2.44
C CYS A 52 -8.70 6.53 2.99
N ASP A 53 -10.02 6.62 3.15
CA ASP A 53 -10.68 7.74 3.81
C ASP A 53 -10.50 7.67 5.34
N ALA A 54 -11.00 8.70 6.05
CA ALA A 54 -10.93 8.78 7.50
C ALA A 54 -11.71 7.65 8.23
N ARG A 55 -12.57 6.90 7.52
CA ARG A 55 -13.28 5.73 8.07
C ARG A 55 -12.44 4.46 7.92
N GLY A 56 -11.37 4.51 7.14
CA GLY A 56 -10.54 3.37 6.75
C GLY A 56 -11.13 2.60 5.57
N MET A 57 -11.99 3.22 4.76
CA MET A 57 -12.51 2.64 3.52
C MET A 57 -11.53 2.96 2.38
N PHE A 58 -11.18 1.95 1.58
CA PHE A 58 -10.30 2.18 0.43
C PHE A 58 -10.96 3.11 -0.59
N THR A 59 -10.21 4.12 -1.02
CA THR A 59 -10.65 5.13 -2.00
C THR A 59 -9.95 4.96 -3.34
N SER A 60 -8.71 4.48 -3.34
CA SER A 60 -7.99 4.09 -4.55
C SER A 60 -6.98 2.98 -4.25
N ILE A 61 -6.68 2.18 -5.27
CA ILE A 61 -5.66 1.14 -5.23
C ILE A 61 -4.84 1.29 -6.51
N ASP A 62 -3.52 1.29 -6.36
CA ASP A 62 -2.55 1.37 -7.44
C ASP A 62 -1.57 0.20 -7.34
N VAL A 63 -1.09 -0.26 -8.49
CA VAL A 63 -0.16 -1.39 -8.59
C VAL A 63 1.00 -1.00 -9.50
N SER A 64 2.22 -1.21 -9.00
CA SER A 64 3.47 -0.93 -9.72
C SER A 64 4.49 -2.05 -9.59
#